data_AF-A0AAI9GJ49-F1
#
_entry.id   AF-A0AAI9GJ49-F1
#
_cell.length_a   1.000
_cell.length_b   1.000
_cell.length_c   1.000
_cell.angle_alpha   90.00
_cell.angle_beta   90.00
_cell.angle_gamma   90.00
#
_symmetry.space_group_name_H-M   'P 1'
#
loop_
_entity.id
_entity.type
_entity.pdbx_description
1 polymer ?
#
loop_
_entity_poly.entity_id
_entity_poly.type
_entity_poly.pdbx_seq_one_letter_code
_entity_poly.pdbx_strand_id
1 'polypeptide(L)'
;METAQRMLPREKMQHHGIGALSDAELLALFLRTGTRGMDLLTFAERLLQRFGSLRGLLQAPEEELKSVEGIGIAKYAQLKGITELARRSFSLQLLEEDPIRTPDATRDFLHSQFCDEEREIFIVIFLDSQNRVIRHSRMFAGTLSYVEVHPREIVREAIKVNAAALILAHNHPSGSAEPSKADRLVTEKVIKSCDFMEIKVLDHLVIGQGEIVSFAERGWI
;
A
#
# COMPACT_ATOMS: atom_id res chain seq x y z
N MET A 1 -5.51 42.64 19.47
CA MET A 1 -5.23 41.19 19.63
C MET A 1 -4.38 40.80 18.45
N GLU A 2 -3.08 40.61 18.69
CA GLU A 2 -2.11 40.22 17.66
C GLU A 2 -2.56 38.94 16.98
N THR A 3 -2.77 39.02 15.67
CA THR A 3 -2.88 37.85 14.79
C THR A 3 -1.62 37.00 14.97
N ALA A 4 -1.76 35.83 15.59
CA ALA A 4 -0.72 34.81 15.62
C ALA A 4 -0.23 34.60 14.18
N GLN A 5 1.00 35.04 13.92
CA GLN A 5 1.59 35.04 12.60
C GLN A 5 1.79 33.57 12.20
N ARG A 6 0.89 33.07 11.36
CA ARG A 6 0.92 31.69 10.86
C ARG A 6 2.23 31.52 10.10
N MET A 7 3.18 30.77 10.66
CA MET A 7 4.49 30.52 10.02
C MET A 7 4.26 29.95 8.62
N LEU A 8 5.07 30.40 7.65
CA LEU A 8 5.00 29.85 6.30
C LEU A 8 5.48 28.39 6.30
N PRO A 9 5.00 27.53 5.37
CA PRO A 9 5.35 26.10 5.37
C PRO A 9 6.86 25.82 5.42
N ARG A 10 7.68 26.62 4.74
CA ARG A 10 9.14 26.47 4.77
C ARG A 10 9.76 26.81 6.13
N GLU A 11 9.25 27.85 6.78
CA GLU A 11 9.73 28.28 8.10
C GLU A 11 9.30 27.27 9.16
N LYS A 12 8.05 26.82 9.11
CA LYS A 12 7.52 25.78 9.99
C LYS A 12 8.31 24.47 9.83
N MET A 13 8.64 24.07 8.60
CA MET A 13 9.52 22.93 8.32
C MET A 13 10.90 23.09 8.94
N GLN A 14 11.50 24.28 8.87
CA GLN A 14 12.83 24.55 9.43
C GLN A 14 12.83 24.50 10.98
N HIS A 15 11.79 25.02 11.63
CA HIS A 15 11.71 25.07 13.08
C HIS A 15 11.19 23.78 13.74
N HIS A 16 10.27 23.07 13.08
CA HIS A 16 9.51 21.97 13.67
C HIS A 16 9.63 20.65 12.89
N GLY A 17 10.38 20.62 11.79
CA GLY A 17 10.56 19.45 10.94
C GLY A 17 9.40 19.24 9.95
N ILE A 18 9.65 18.38 8.96
CA ILE A 18 8.69 18.11 7.87
C ILE A 18 7.37 17.49 8.38
N GLY A 19 7.42 16.68 9.45
CA GLY A 19 6.24 16.02 10.01
C GLY A 19 5.25 16.94 10.74
N ALA A 20 5.62 18.19 11.01
CA ALA A 20 4.72 19.18 11.62
C ALA A 20 3.78 19.85 10.60
N LEU A 21 4.00 19.64 9.31
CA LEU A 21 3.22 20.22 8.23
C LEU A 21 1.91 19.45 8.03
N SER A 22 0.83 20.15 7.77
CA SER A 22 -0.41 19.52 7.28
C SER A 22 -0.25 19.07 5.82
N ASP A 23 -1.15 18.20 5.36
CA ASP A 23 -1.20 17.79 3.95
C ASP A 23 -1.26 19.00 2.99
N ALA A 24 -2.01 20.05 3.35
CA ALA A 24 -2.10 21.27 2.57
C ALA A 24 -0.76 22.03 2.53
N GLU A 25 -0.06 22.11 3.67
CA GLU A 25 1.25 22.75 3.76
C GLU A 25 2.32 21.96 3.00
N LEU A 26 2.31 20.63 3.07
CA LEU A 26 3.17 19.75 2.28
C LEU A 26 2.91 19.92 0.78
N LEU A 27 1.64 19.87 0.37
CA LEU A 27 1.25 20.04 -1.02
C LEU A 27 1.65 21.43 -1.54
N ALA A 28 1.50 22.48 -0.72
CA ALA A 28 1.96 23.82 -1.02
C ALA A 28 3.47 23.87 -1.33
N LEU A 29 4.31 23.18 -0.55
CA LEU A 29 5.76 23.14 -0.81
C LEU A 29 6.08 22.59 -2.22
N PHE A 30 5.34 21.58 -2.67
CA PHE A 30 5.54 20.96 -3.99
C PHE A 30 5.00 21.80 -5.15
N LEU A 31 3.80 22.37 -5.00
CA LEU A 31 3.15 23.16 -6.05
C LEU A 31 3.82 24.51 -6.28
N ARG A 32 4.59 25.01 -5.30
CA ARG A 32 5.41 26.25 -5.30
C ARG A 32 4.65 27.57 -5.47
N THR A 33 3.56 27.58 -6.22
CA THR A 33 2.78 28.76 -6.58
C THR A 33 1.29 28.40 -6.68
N GLY A 34 0.43 29.33 -6.25
CA GLY A 34 -1.02 29.20 -6.37
C GLY A 34 -1.52 29.32 -7.81
N THR A 35 -2.77 29.73 -7.98
CA THR A 35 -3.33 30.05 -9.31
C THR A 35 -3.78 31.50 -9.35
N ARG A 36 -4.20 32.00 -10.52
CA ARG A 36 -4.64 33.39 -10.66
C ARG A 36 -5.81 33.66 -9.70
N GLY A 37 -5.64 34.63 -8.80
CA GLY A 37 -6.67 35.01 -7.83
C GLY A 37 -6.79 34.09 -6.61
N MET A 38 -5.89 33.11 -6.43
CA MET A 38 -5.91 32.19 -5.29
C MET A 38 -4.49 31.90 -4.80
N ASP A 39 -4.23 32.16 -3.51
CA ASP A 39 -2.94 31.86 -2.91
C ASP A 39 -2.67 30.35 -2.86
N LEU A 40 -1.40 30.00 -2.63
CA LEU A 40 -0.91 28.63 -2.70
C LEU A 40 -1.55 27.72 -1.66
N LEU A 41 -1.77 28.19 -0.43
CA LEU A 41 -2.31 27.35 0.64
C LEU A 41 -3.79 27.09 0.40
N THR A 42 -4.55 28.13 0.05
CA THR A 42 -5.96 27.99 -0.34
C THR A 42 -6.12 27.09 -1.57
N PHE A 43 -5.21 27.18 -2.54
CA PHE A 43 -5.21 26.29 -3.70
C PHE A 43 -4.96 24.83 -3.31
N ALA A 44 -4.00 24.57 -2.42
CA ALA A 44 -3.73 23.23 -1.91
C ALA A 44 -4.92 22.65 -1.12
N GLU A 45 -5.54 23.44 -0.24
CA GLU A 45 -6.74 23.04 0.50
C GLU A 45 -7.91 22.71 -0.44
N ARG A 46 -8.13 23.54 -1.47
CA ARG A 46 -9.17 23.30 -2.48
C ARG A 46 -8.95 21.98 -3.25
N LEU A 47 -7.70 21.65 -3.58
CA LEU A 47 -7.38 20.39 -4.22
C LEU A 47 -7.71 19.21 -3.29
N LEU A 48 -7.27 19.27 -2.04
CA LEU A 48 -7.55 18.21 -1.06
C LEU A 48 -9.06 18.06 -0.81
N GLN A 49 -9.83 19.14 -0.76
CA GLN A 49 -11.28 19.07 -0.66
C GLN A 49 -11.92 18.44 -1.90
N ARG A 50 -11.49 18.84 -3.10
CA ARG A 50 -12.05 18.32 -4.35
C ARG A 50 -11.81 16.82 -4.53
N PHE A 51 -10.63 16.34 -4.16
CA PHE A 51 -10.25 14.94 -4.31
C PHE A 51 -10.35 14.13 -3.00
N GLY A 52 -10.91 14.73 -1.94
CA GLY A 52 -11.18 14.14 -0.62
C GLY A 52 -9.95 13.92 0.26
N SER A 53 -8.79 13.61 -0.31
CA SER A 53 -7.54 13.36 0.42
C SER A 53 -6.31 13.57 -0.46
N LEU A 54 -5.12 13.57 0.15
CA LEU A 54 -3.85 13.60 -0.59
C LEU A 54 -3.71 12.37 -1.50
N ARG A 55 -4.13 11.19 -1.03
CA ARG A 55 -4.15 9.96 -1.82
C ARG A 55 -5.07 10.10 -3.04
N GLY A 56 -6.30 10.58 -2.82
CA GLY A 56 -7.26 10.81 -3.91
C GLY A 56 -6.72 11.77 -4.97
N LEU A 57 -6.03 12.84 -4.56
CA LEU A 57 -5.40 13.79 -5.49
C LEU A 57 -4.29 13.13 -6.33
N LEU A 58 -3.40 12.35 -5.71
CA LEU A 58 -2.26 11.73 -6.40
C LEU A 58 -2.68 10.63 -7.38
N GLN A 59 -3.80 9.96 -7.08
CA GLN A 59 -4.36 8.86 -7.88
C GLN A 59 -5.38 9.31 -8.93
N ALA A 60 -5.86 10.56 -8.85
CA ALA A 60 -6.87 11.08 -9.75
C ALA A 60 -6.51 10.86 -11.25
N PRO A 61 -7.51 10.50 -12.09
CA PRO A 61 -7.34 10.40 -13.54
C PRO A 61 -6.80 11.69 -14.15
N GLU A 62 -6.05 11.57 -15.24
CA GLU A 62 -5.45 12.72 -15.92
C GLU A 62 -6.48 13.76 -16.37
N GLU A 63 -7.63 13.30 -16.87
CA GLU A 63 -8.71 14.17 -17.34
C GLU A 63 -9.31 15.01 -16.20
N GLU A 64 -9.50 14.41 -15.02
CA GLU A 64 -10.00 15.13 -13.85
C GLU A 64 -9.01 16.17 -13.35
N LEU A 65 -7.72 15.83 -13.28
CA LEU A 65 -6.67 16.78 -12.88
C LEU A 65 -6.57 17.95 -13.87
N LYS A 66 -6.62 17.68 -15.18
CA LYS A 66 -6.58 18.73 -16.22
C LYS A 66 -7.82 19.64 -16.19
N SER A 67 -8.94 19.15 -15.69
CA SER A 67 -10.15 19.97 -15.53
C SER A 67 -10.05 21.01 -14.40
N VAL A 68 -9.02 20.94 -13.55
CA VAL A 68 -8.82 21.90 -12.47
C VAL A 68 -8.14 23.16 -13.01
N GLU A 69 -8.84 24.30 -12.92
CA GLU A 69 -8.24 25.59 -13.21
C GLU A 69 -7.03 25.84 -12.29
N GLY A 70 -5.87 26.08 -12.90
CA GLY A 70 -4.61 26.26 -12.20
C GLY A 70 -3.70 25.03 -12.17
N ILE A 71 -4.14 23.86 -12.66
CA ILE A 71 -3.29 22.70 -12.94
C ILE A 71 -2.89 22.71 -14.43
N GLY A 72 -1.76 23.34 -14.73
CA GLY A 72 -1.09 23.21 -16.02
C GLY A 72 -0.16 22.00 -16.08
N ILE A 73 0.53 21.84 -17.22
CA ILE A 73 1.45 20.72 -17.47
C ILE A 73 2.53 20.57 -16.38
N ALA A 74 3.02 21.69 -15.83
CA ALA A 74 4.05 21.69 -14.79
C ALA A 74 3.55 21.07 -13.48
N LYS A 75 2.40 21.53 -12.95
CA LYS A 75 1.83 21.00 -11.70
C LYS A 75 1.34 19.57 -11.87
N TYR A 76 0.79 19.23 -13.03
CA TYR A 76 0.45 17.86 -13.37
C TYR A 76 1.68 16.95 -13.32
N ALA A 77 2.76 17.33 -14.00
CA ALA A 77 4.01 16.57 -14.00
C ALA A 77 4.64 16.48 -12.59
N GLN A 78 4.52 17.52 -11.76
CA GLN A 78 4.95 17.48 -10.37
C GLN A 78 4.16 16.44 -9.56
N LEU A 79 2.83 16.44 -9.64
CA LEU A 79 1.98 15.49 -8.91
C LEU A 79 2.28 14.05 -9.33
N LYS A 80 2.28 13.76 -10.64
CA LYS A 80 2.60 12.41 -11.15
C LYS A 80 4.05 12.02 -10.87
N GLY A 81 4.98 12.97 -10.91
CA GLY A 81 6.37 12.76 -10.55
C GLY A 81 6.54 12.34 -9.10
N ILE A 82 5.83 12.98 -8.16
CA ILE A 82 5.86 12.60 -6.74
C ILE A 82 5.26 11.21 -6.55
N THR A 83 4.14 10.89 -7.20
CA THR A 83 3.54 9.54 -7.15
C THR A 83 4.51 8.48 -7.65
N GLU A 84 5.17 8.70 -8.80
CA GLU A 84 6.12 7.74 -9.35
C GLU A 84 7.40 7.66 -8.51
N LEU A 85 7.89 8.76 -7.95
CA LEU A 85 9.03 8.74 -7.03
C LEU A 85 8.70 7.96 -5.75
N ALA A 86 7.53 8.17 -5.17
CA ALA A 86 7.05 7.40 -4.03
C ALA A 86 6.96 5.91 -4.39
N ARG A 87 6.36 5.58 -5.55
CA ARG A 87 6.28 4.21 -6.05
C ARG A 87 7.65 3.58 -6.25
N ARG A 88 8.61 4.30 -6.86
CA ARG A 88 9.99 3.82 -7.08
C ARG A 88 10.77 3.68 -5.80
N SER A 89 10.68 4.65 -4.89
CA SER A 89 11.35 4.58 -3.58
C SER A 89 10.85 3.36 -2.81
N PHE A 90 9.54 3.13 -2.83
CA PHE A 90 8.94 1.96 -2.22
C PHE A 90 9.37 0.66 -2.93
N SER A 91 9.39 0.66 -4.26
CA SER A 91 9.85 -0.49 -5.05
C SER A 91 11.35 -0.79 -4.87
N LEU A 92 12.18 0.23 -4.64
CA LEU A 92 13.62 0.11 -4.38
C LEU A 92 13.90 -0.39 -2.96
N GLN A 93 13.13 0.06 -1.96
CA GLN A 93 13.17 -0.54 -0.62
C GLN A 93 12.85 -2.05 -0.67
N LEU A 94 11.93 -2.47 -1.54
CA LEU A 94 11.64 -3.89 -1.80
C LEU A 94 12.76 -4.67 -2.49
N LEU A 95 13.65 -3.98 -3.20
CA LEU A 95 14.75 -4.58 -3.97
C LEU A 95 16.08 -4.58 -3.20
N GLU A 96 16.32 -3.57 -2.36
CA GLU A 96 17.57 -3.41 -1.61
C GLU A 96 17.50 -3.93 -0.16
N GLU A 97 16.32 -3.93 0.45
CA GLU A 97 16.07 -4.57 1.75
C GLU A 97 15.13 -5.74 1.53
N ASP A 98 15.43 -6.89 2.13
CA ASP A 98 14.51 -8.03 2.26
C ASP A 98 13.26 -7.51 2.99
N PRO A 99 12.18 -7.11 2.27
CA PRO A 99 11.17 -6.18 2.77
C PRO A 99 10.21 -6.84 3.78
N ILE A 100 10.55 -8.06 4.19
CA ILE A 100 9.76 -8.96 5.02
C ILE A 100 10.62 -9.38 6.24
N ARG A 101 11.69 -8.65 6.55
CA ARG A 101 12.53 -8.92 7.73
C ARG A 101 11.89 -8.58 9.06
N THR A 102 10.91 -7.67 9.06
CA THR A 102 10.16 -7.28 10.25
C THR A 102 8.67 -7.31 9.93
N PRO A 103 7.81 -7.59 10.91
CA PRO A 103 6.36 -7.52 10.73
C PRO A 103 5.90 -6.18 10.13
N ASP A 104 6.47 -5.07 10.58
CA ASP A 104 6.12 -3.73 10.08
C ASP A 104 6.51 -3.54 8.61
N ALA A 105 7.72 -3.95 8.23
CA ALA A 105 8.15 -3.92 6.83
C ALA A 105 7.26 -4.82 5.94
N THR A 106 6.87 -6.00 6.44
CA THR A 106 5.92 -6.88 5.74
C THR A 106 4.57 -6.21 5.55
N ARG A 107 4.06 -5.52 6.57
CA ARG A 107 2.78 -4.78 6.52
C ARG A 107 2.85 -3.65 5.49
N ASP A 108 3.90 -2.84 5.54
CA ASP A 108 4.11 -1.75 4.57
C ASP A 108 4.21 -2.29 3.15
N PHE A 109 5.01 -3.36 2.96
CA PHE A 109 5.14 -4.02 1.68
C PHE A 109 3.77 -4.44 1.13
N LEU A 110 3.00 -5.19 1.91
CA LEU A 110 1.69 -5.68 1.48
C LEU A 110 0.71 -4.52 1.23
N HIS A 111 0.70 -3.49 2.07
CA HIS A 111 -0.10 -2.29 1.83
C HIS A 111 0.22 -1.65 0.48
N SER A 112 1.48 -1.57 0.07
CA SER A 112 1.84 -1.06 -1.26
C SER A 112 1.35 -1.97 -2.40
N GLN A 113 1.35 -3.29 -2.18
CA GLN A 113 0.97 -4.25 -3.21
C GLN A 113 -0.53 -4.30 -3.45
N PHE A 114 -1.34 -3.89 -2.47
CA PHE A 114 -2.80 -3.87 -2.54
C PHE A 114 -3.39 -2.46 -2.67
N CYS A 115 -2.54 -1.42 -2.66
CA CYS A 115 -2.98 -0.05 -2.85
C CYS A 115 -3.68 0.08 -4.21
N ASP A 116 -4.96 0.46 -4.18
CA ASP A 116 -5.82 0.73 -5.35
C ASP A 116 -6.34 -0.50 -6.09
N GLU A 117 -6.18 -1.69 -5.51
CA GLU A 117 -6.77 -2.90 -6.07
C GLU A 117 -8.28 -2.96 -5.75
N GLU A 118 -9.12 -2.75 -6.77
CA GLU A 118 -10.58 -2.86 -6.69
C GLU A 118 -11.07 -4.31 -6.57
N ARG A 119 -10.17 -5.29 -6.62
CA ARG A 119 -10.47 -6.72 -6.55
C ARG A 119 -9.68 -7.38 -5.45
N GLU A 120 -10.18 -8.52 -4.96
CA GLU A 120 -9.39 -9.36 -4.07
C GLU A 120 -8.22 -9.97 -4.84
N ILE A 121 -7.00 -9.73 -4.37
CA ILE A 121 -5.77 -10.28 -4.89
C ILE A 121 -5.16 -11.16 -3.80
N PHE A 122 -4.75 -12.37 -4.18
CA PHE A 122 -4.07 -13.30 -3.29
C PHE A 122 -2.59 -13.38 -3.66
N ILE A 123 -1.73 -12.96 -2.72
CA ILE A 123 -0.27 -12.97 -2.83
C ILE A 123 0.29 -14.10 -1.98
N VAL A 124 1.32 -14.75 -2.50
CA VAL A 124 2.16 -15.69 -1.75
C VAL A 124 3.59 -15.19 -1.75
N ILE A 125 4.17 -15.09 -0.56
CA ILE A 125 5.58 -14.82 -0.33
C ILE A 125 6.27 -16.17 -0.09
N PHE A 126 7.29 -16.45 -0.89
CA PHE A 126 8.08 -17.67 -0.83
C PHE A 126 9.40 -17.41 -0.10
N LEU A 127 9.70 -18.23 0.90
CA LEU A 127 10.82 -18.04 1.82
C LEU A 127 11.80 -19.22 1.76
N ASP A 128 13.07 -18.95 1.98
CA ASP A 128 14.10 -19.98 2.16
C ASP A 128 14.08 -20.57 3.59
N SER A 129 14.98 -21.52 3.87
CA SER A 129 15.09 -22.16 5.19
C SER A 129 15.53 -21.24 6.33
N GLN A 130 16.00 -20.03 6.01
CA GLN A 130 16.35 -18.97 6.96
C GLN A 130 15.28 -17.87 7.01
N ASN A 131 14.09 -18.14 6.46
CA ASN A 131 12.95 -17.22 6.35
C ASN A 131 13.27 -15.94 5.54
N ARG A 132 14.22 -15.99 4.61
CA ARG A 132 14.50 -14.87 3.70
C ARG A 132 13.62 -14.96 2.47
N VAL A 133 13.20 -13.83 1.94
CA VAL A 133 12.34 -13.81 0.74
C VAL A 133 13.12 -14.27 -0.47
N ILE A 134 12.62 -15.34 -1.09
CA ILE A 134 13.09 -15.79 -2.41
C ILE A 134 12.35 -14.98 -3.48
N ARG A 135 11.02 -14.87 -3.34
CA ARG A 135 10.13 -14.24 -4.32
C ARG A 135 8.76 -14.00 -3.68
N HIS A 136 7.99 -13.04 -4.20
CA HIS A 136 6.54 -12.97 -3.99
C HIS A 136 5.80 -13.10 -5.32
N SER A 137 4.57 -13.58 -5.30
CA SER A 137 3.75 -13.73 -6.50
C SER A 137 2.28 -13.41 -6.21
N ARG A 138 1.67 -12.58 -7.07
CA ARG A 138 0.22 -12.42 -7.16
C ARG A 138 -0.34 -13.66 -7.86
N MET A 139 -0.82 -14.63 -7.09
CA MET A 139 -1.18 -15.95 -7.60
C MET A 139 -2.62 -16.04 -8.08
N PHE A 140 -3.53 -15.30 -7.44
CA PHE A 140 -4.95 -15.33 -7.78
C PHE A 140 -5.52 -13.92 -7.72
N ALA A 141 -6.47 -13.65 -8.61
CA ALA A 141 -7.25 -12.42 -8.63
C ALA A 141 -8.72 -12.82 -8.71
N GLY A 142 -9.49 -12.33 -7.76
CA GLY A 142 -10.89 -12.65 -7.57
C GLY A 142 -11.82 -11.55 -8.07
N THR A 143 -13.02 -11.61 -7.52
CA THR A 143 -14.05 -10.57 -7.67
C THR A 143 -13.92 -9.54 -6.55
N LEU A 144 -14.96 -8.73 -6.34
CA LEU A 144 -15.08 -7.84 -5.19
C LEU A 144 -15.26 -8.57 -3.85
N SER A 145 -15.62 -9.86 -3.87
CA SER A 145 -16.16 -10.55 -2.68
C SER A 145 -15.56 -11.92 -2.39
N TYR A 146 -14.81 -12.49 -3.34
CA TYR A 146 -14.05 -13.71 -3.11
C TYR A 146 -13.00 -13.91 -4.21
N VAL A 147 -11.93 -14.63 -3.85
CA VAL A 147 -10.91 -15.17 -4.75
C VAL A 147 -10.89 -16.70 -4.68
N GLU A 148 -10.89 -17.37 -5.83
CA GLU A 148 -10.74 -18.83 -5.88
C GLU A 148 -9.26 -19.21 -5.81
N VAL A 149 -8.88 -19.85 -4.71
CA VAL A 149 -7.49 -20.24 -4.43
C VAL A 149 -7.33 -21.74 -4.64
N HIS A 150 -6.33 -22.12 -5.44
CA HIS A 150 -6.01 -23.53 -5.70
C HIS A 150 -4.68 -23.92 -5.04
N PRO A 151 -4.69 -24.70 -3.93
CA PRO A 151 -3.46 -25.10 -3.23
C PRO A 151 -2.40 -25.74 -4.12
N ARG A 152 -2.82 -26.51 -5.13
CA ARG A 152 -1.89 -27.14 -6.10
C ARG A 152 -0.98 -26.14 -6.82
N GLU A 153 -1.49 -24.94 -7.14
CA GLU A 153 -0.70 -23.93 -7.83
C GLU A 153 0.29 -23.28 -6.88
N ILE A 154 -0.11 -23.05 -5.63
CA ILE A 154 0.78 -22.55 -4.56
C ILE A 154 1.94 -23.53 -4.34
N VAL A 155 1.63 -24.82 -4.15
CA VAL A 155 2.64 -25.87 -3.96
C VAL A 155 3.54 -25.98 -5.19
N ARG A 156 2.99 -25.95 -6.41
CA ARG A 156 3.77 -25.99 -7.65
C ARG A 156 4.77 -24.84 -7.73
N GLU A 157 4.35 -23.62 -7.43
CA GLU A 157 5.25 -22.46 -7.44
C GLU A 157 6.26 -22.49 -6.29
N ALA A 158 5.88 -23.01 -5.11
CA ALA A 158 6.78 -23.17 -3.97
C ALA A 158 7.93 -24.14 -4.30
N ILE A 159 7.60 -25.30 -4.87
CA ILE A 159 8.59 -26.29 -5.32
C ILE A 159 9.49 -25.69 -6.42
N LYS A 160 8.91 -24.98 -7.39
CA LYS A 160 9.66 -24.38 -8.51
C LYS A 160 10.78 -23.45 -8.04
N VAL A 161 10.60 -22.76 -6.91
CA VAL A 161 11.60 -21.84 -6.35
C VAL A 161 12.32 -22.38 -5.13
N ASN A 162 12.15 -23.67 -4.81
CA ASN A 162 12.74 -24.32 -3.65
C ASN A 162 12.41 -23.59 -2.32
N ALA A 163 11.16 -23.16 -2.17
CA ALA A 163 10.70 -22.53 -0.93
C ALA A 163 10.64 -23.55 0.21
N ALA A 164 11.15 -23.18 1.38
CA ALA A 164 10.99 -23.94 2.62
C ALA A 164 9.79 -23.47 3.45
N ALA A 165 9.35 -22.24 3.24
CA ALA A 165 8.21 -21.67 3.93
C ALA A 165 7.46 -20.63 3.08
N LEU A 166 6.22 -20.31 3.49
CA LEU A 166 5.30 -19.42 2.81
C LEU A 166 4.64 -18.45 3.79
N ILE A 167 4.37 -17.23 3.33
CA ILE A 167 3.39 -16.33 3.94
C ILE A 167 2.31 -16.06 2.90
N LEU A 168 1.05 -16.24 3.31
CA LEU A 168 -0.12 -15.96 2.48
C LEU A 168 -0.63 -14.55 2.78
N ALA A 169 -1.16 -13.86 1.78
CA ALA A 169 -1.78 -12.56 1.99
C ALA A 169 -2.89 -12.27 0.99
N HIS A 170 -3.99 -11.65 1.41
CA HIS A 170 -4.98 -11.07 0.49
C HIS A 170 -5.60 -9.80 1.02
N ASN A 171 -6.05 -8.94 0.11
CA ASN A 171 -6.82 -7.76 0.45
C ASN A 171 -8.33 -8.02 0.41
N HIS A 172 -9.07 -7.31 1.25
CA HIS A 172 -10.52 -7.13 1.14
C HIS A 172 -10.81 -5.72 0.62
N PRO A 173 -11.28 -5.55 -0.63
CA PRO A 173 -11.65 -4.23 -1.17
C PRO A 173 -12.73 -3.50 -0.37
N SER A 174 -13.51 -4.23 0.43
CA SER A 174 -14.50 -3.68 1.37
C SER A 174 -13.88 -2.83 2.49
N GLY A 175 -12.57 -2.98 2.72
CA GLY A 175 -11.81 -2.25 3.74
C GLY A 175 -11.72 -2.93 5.11
N SER A 176 -12.51 -3.96 5.39
CA SER A 176 -12.42 -4.74 6.63
C SER A 176 -11.33 -5.80 6.53
N ALA A 177 -10.45 -5.92 7.52
CA ALA A 177 -9.46 -7.00 7.58
C ALA A 177 -9.98 -8.29 8.26
N GLU A 178 -11.23 -8.31 8.74
CA GLU A 178 -11.77 -9.49 9.42
C GLU A 178 -11.89 -10.70 8.46
N PRO A 179 -11.19 -11.83 8.73
CA PRO A 179 -11.18 -12.96 7.81
C PRO A 179 -12.52 -13.70 7.78
N SER A 180 -12.96 -14.04 6.57
CA SER A 180 -14.18 -14.81 6.35
C SER A 180 -14.01 -16.28 6.73
N LYS A 181 -15.13 -17.02 6.84
CA LYS A 181 -15.08 -18.49 6.97
C LYS A 181 -14.41 -19.15 5.76
N ALA A 182 -14.57 -18.57 4.57
CA ALA A 182 -13.95 -19.08 3.35
C ALA A 182 -12.42 -18.93 3.43
N ASP A 183 -11.93 -17.80 3.95
CA ASP A 183 -10.51 -17.53 4.13
C ASP A 183 -9.89 -18.60 5.04
N ARG A 184 -10.54 -18.91 6.17
CA ARG A 184 -10.08 -19.97 7.09
C ARG A 184 -10.01 -21.34 6.41
N LEU A 185 -11.07 -21.74 5.71
CA LEU A 185 -11.12 -23.03 5.02
C LEU A 185 -10.08 -23.14 3.90
N VAL A 186 -9.83 -22.06 3.16
CA VAL A 186 -8.78 -22.00 2.14
C VAL A 186 -7.41 -22.15 2.81
N THR A 187 -7.16 -21.40 3.88
CA THR A 187 -5.89 -21.44 4.63
C THR A 187 -5.59 -22.85 5.13
N GLU A 188 -6.57 -23.51 5.77
CA GLU A 188 -6.43 -24.88 6.25
C GLU A 188 -6.09 -25.87 5.12
N LYS A 189 -6.71 -25.71 3.95
CA LYS A 189 -6.41 -26.55 2.78
C LYS A 189 -4.99 -26.30 2.26
N VAL A 190 -4.53 -25.05 2.25
CA VAL A 190 -3.17 -24.70 1.83
C VAL A 190 -2.16 -25.28 2.80
N ILE A 191 -2.35 -25.12 4.11
CA ILE A 191 -1.48 -25.69 5.16
C ILE A 191 -1.34 -27.19 4.96
N LYS A 192 -2.47 -27.92 4.89
CA LYS A 192 -2.45 -29.39 4.71
C LYS A 192 -1.73 -29.82 3.44
N SER A 193 -1.86 -29.03 2.35
CA SER A 193 -1.21 -29.34 1.08
C SER A 193 0.30 -29.08 1.12
N CYS A 194 0.73 -28.04 1.84
CA CYS A 194 2.14 -27.67 1.97
C CYS A 194 2.88 -28.57 2.97
N ASP A 195 2.21 -28.97 4.06
CA ASP A 195 2.76 -29.83 5.11
C ASP A 195 3.22 -31.19 4.55
N PHE A 196 2.44 -31.77 3.62
CA PHE A 196 2.83 -33.01 2.92
C PHE A 196 4.14 -32.89 2.13
N MET A 197 4.50 -31.67 1.70
CA MET A 197 5.73 -31.38 0.96
C MET A 197 6.81 -30.77 1.86
N GLU A 198 6.62 -30.78 3.19
CA GLU A 198 7.52 -30.17 4.18
C GLU A 198 7.73 -28.66 3.99
N ILE A 199 6.74 -27.97 3.42
CA ILE A 199 6.74 -26.51 3.22
C ILE A 199 5.87 -25.88 4.30
N LYS A 200 6.46 -25.03 5.15
CA LYS A 200 5.72 -24.41 6.27
C LYS A 200 4.90 -23.22 5.81
N VAL A 201 3.65 -23.11 6.25
CA VAL A 201 2.89 -21.86 6.13
C VAL A 201 3.07 -21.11 7.45
N LEU A 202 3.79 -19.97 7.43
CA LEU A 202 4.13 -19.23 8.64
C LEU A 202 3.02 -18.30 9.09
N ASP A 203 2.29 -17.72 8.13
CA ASP A 203 1.18 -16.83 8.43
C ASP A 203 0.23 -16.70 7.23
N HIS A 204 -0.95 -16.16 7.52
CA HIS A 204 -1.88 -15.63 6.55
C HIS A 204 -2.35 -14.24 7.00
N LEU A 205 -2.03 -13.24 6.19
CA LEU A 205 -2.34 -11.83 6.45
C LEU A 205 -3.56 -11.39 5.63
N VAL A 206 -4.56 -10.82 6.29
CA VAL A 206 -5.72 -10.21 5.63
C VAL A 206 -5.61 -8.69 5.72
N ILE A 207 -5.62 -8.02 4.58
CA ILE A 207 -5.34 -6.58 4.46
C ILE A 207 -6.64 -5.82 4.21
N GLY A 208 -7.00 -4.96 5.15
CA GLY A 208 -8.09 -3.98 5.03
C GLY A 208 -7.56 -2.56 4.80
N GLN A 209 -8.42 -1.57 5.00
CA GLN A 209 -8.10 -0.16 4.89
C GLN A 209 -7.50 0.35 6.21
N GLY A 210 -6.18 0.29 6.33
CA GLY A 210 -5.45 0.76 7.52
C GLY A 210 -5.39 -0.26 8.67
N GLU A 211 -5.88 -1.48 8.45
CA GLU A 211 -5.75 -2.60 9.38
C GLU A 211 -5.28 -3.87 8.65
N ILE A 212 -4.55 -4.72 9.38
CA ILE A 212 -4.10 -6.03 8.92
C ILE A 212 -4.30 -7.04 10.05
N VAL A 213 -4.92 -8.17 9.72
CA VAL A 213 -5.13 -9.30 10.62
C VAL A 213 -4.17 -10.43 10.27
N SER A 214 -3.45 -10.95 11.26
CA SER A 214 -2.61 -12.14 11.15
C SER A 214 -3.31 -13.38 11.71
N PHE A 215 -3.24 -14.49 10.98
CA PHE A 215 -3.74 -15.79 11.46
C PHE A 215 -2.85 -16.38 12.55
N ALA A 216 -1.53 -16.18 12.44
CA ALA A 216 -0.57 -16.61 13.45
C ALA A 216 -0.77 -15.85 14.77
N GLU A 217 -0.95 -14.52 14.73
CA GLU A 217 -1.25 -13.71 15.93
C GLU A 217 -2.58 -14.12 16.59
N ARG A 218 -3.53 -14.64 15.80
CA ARG A 218 -4.81 -15.19 16.28
C ARG A 218 -4.74 -16.65 16.73
N GLY A 219 -3.60 -17.33 16.56
CA GLY A 219 -3.41 -18.75 16.91
C GLY A 219 -4.24 -19.70 16.04
N TRP A 220 -4.48 -19.36 14.77
CA TRP A 220 -5.21 -20.20 13.81
C TRP A 220 -4.27 -21.03 12.92
N ILE A 221 -2.96 -20.80 13.02
CA ILE A 221 -1.86 -21.54 12.41
C ILE A 221 -0.89 -21.93 13.53
#